data_AF-A0A3Q8BC94-F1
#
_entry.id   AF-A0A3Q8BC94-F1
#
_cell.length_a   1.000
_cell.length_b   1.000
_cell.length_c   1.000
_cell.angle_alpha   90.00
_cell.angle_beta   90.00
_cell.angle_gamma   90.00
#
_symmetry.space_group_name_H-M   'P 1'
#
loop_
_entity.id
_entity.type
_entity.pdbx_description
1 polymer ?
#
loop_
_entity_poly.entity_id
_entity_poly.type
_entity_poly.pdbx_seq_one_letter_code
_entity_poly.pdbx_strand_id
1 'polypeptide(L)'
;MKSIIERYQEARDLEHCRLLNPVSEAKIWQREVTTLRQQVQNLQHNNRQLLGEELSSLNIRDLQFLQSQVEMSLHSVRKRKEHLLAEEIQELNHKGFLVHKENIELQKKFSIAYQHNIELQRKLSGVMTSSEQATGSSKAPGESTTRCSGAREPIDLELCQEEHADE
;
A
#
# COMPACT_ATOMS: atom_id res chain seq x y z
N MET A 1 44.80 50.21 32.09
CA MET A 1 44.37 48.86 31.63
C MET A 1 43.48 48.17 32.67
N LYS A 2 43.89 48.02 33.94
CA LYS A 2 43.06 47.43 35.01
C LYS A 2 41.67 48.07 35.17
N SER A 3 41.59 49.40 35.19
CA SER A 3 40.31 50.15 35.27
C SER A 3 39.36 49.94 34.07
N ILE A 4 39.87 49.54 32.90
CA ILE A 4 39.02 49.23 31.75
C ILE A 4 38.47 47.81 31.88
N ILE A 5 39.29 46.88 32.38
CA ILE A 5 38.90 45.50 32.65
C ILE A 5 37.85 45.43 33.76
N GLU A 6 38.03 46.20 34.83
CA GLU A 6 37.13 46.28 35.98
C GLU A 6 35.76 46.84 35.59
N ARG A 7 35.71 47.95 34.83
CA ARG A 7 34.44 48.48 34.29
C ARG A 7 33.73 47.49 33.35
N TYR A 8 34.49 46.71 32.59
CA TYR A 8 33.91 45.71 31.70
C TYR A 8 33.35 44.51 32.48
N GLN A 9 34.04 44.10 33.55
CA GLN A 9 33.56 43.05 34.46
C GLN A 9 32.32 43.49 35.21
N GLU A 10 32.28 44.72 35.76
CA GLU A 10 31.09 45.26 36.43
C GLU A 10 29.89 45.39 35.48
N ALA A 11 30.10 45.83 34.24
CA ALA A 11 29.03 45.91 33.24
C ALA A 11 28.50 44.53 32.86
N ARG A 12 29.40 43.56 32.66
CA ARG A 12 29.05 42.17 32.37
C ARG A 12 28.30 41.53 33.55
N ASP A 13 28.76 41.73 34.78
CA ASP A 13 28.15 41.15 35.97
C ASP A 13 26.77 41.77 36.26
N LEU A 14 26.59 43.06 35.98
CA LEU A 14 25.29 43.74 36.04
C LEU A 14 24.31 43.18 35.00
N GLU A 15 24.77 42.95 33.77
CA GLU A 15 23.97 42.33 32.70
C GLU A 15 23.64 40.87 33.03
N HIS A 16 24.58 40.14 33.65
CA HIS A 16 24.39 38.77 34.09
C HIS A 16 23.41 38.68 35.27
N CYS A 17 23.51 39.58 36.25
CA CYS A 17 22.55 39.68 37.37
C CYS A 17 21.15 40.10 36.88
N ARG A 18 21.09 40.94 35.84
CA ARG A 18 19.83 41.33 35.21
C ARG A 18 19.16 40.14 34.51
N LEU A 19 19.92 39.20 33.94
CA LEU A 19 19.42 37.94 33.39
C LEU A 19 19.06 36.91 34.47
N LEU A 20 19.83 36.83 35.56
CA LEU A 20 19.59 35.94 36.70
C LEU A 20 18.45 36.40 37.63
N ASN A 21 17.93 37.61 37.42
CA ASN A 21 16.78 38.10 38.16
C ASN A 21 15.52 37.33 37.73
N PRO A 22 14.85 36.59 38.64
CA PRO A 22 13.66 35.80 38.31
C PRO A 22 12.54 36.64 37.69
N VAL A 23 12.47 37.94 37.98
CA VAL A 23 11.51 38.88 37.36
C VAL A 23 11.86 39.19 35.91
N SER A 24 13.16 39.29 35.58
CA SER A 24 13.60 39.48 34.19
C SER A 24 13.43 38.21 33.37
N GLU A 25 13.75 37.06 33.95
CA GLU A 25 13.56 35.76 33.33
C GLU A 25 12.07 35.49 33.05
N ALA A 26 11.19 35.74 34.03
CA ALA A 26 9.75 35.64 33.83
C ALA A 26 9.22 36.55 32.70
N LYS A 27 9.78 37.76 32.55
CA LYS A 27 9.44 38.67 31.44
C LYS A 27 9.91 38.15 30.07
N ILE A 28 11.06 37.47 30.02
CA ILE A 28 11.56 36.84 28.79
C ILE A 28 10.63 35.70 28.39
N TRP A 29 10.31 34.79 29.32
CA TRP A 29 9.37 33.70 29.06
C TRP A 29 7.97 34.19 28.69
N GLN A 30 7.50 35.27 29.32
CA GLN A 30 6.23 35.89 28.95
C GLN A 30 6.24 36.38 27.50
N ARG A 31 7.32 37.06 27.08
CA ARG A 31 7.49 37.49 25.68
C ARG A 31 7.52 36.30 24.74
N GLU A 32 8.26 35.26 25.09
CA GLU A 32 8.36 34.05 24.28
C GLU A 32 7.00 33.38 24.10
N VAL A 33 6.24 33.22 25.19
CA VAL A 33 4.87 32.70 25.15
C VAL A 33 3.96 33.56 24.28
N THR A 34 4.07 34.89 24.34
CA THR A 34 3.26 35.77 23.47
C THR A 34 3.64 35.60 22.00
N THR A 35 4.93 35.49 21.68
CA THR A 35 5.41 35.28 20.31
C THR A 35 4.92 33.94 19.76
N LEU A 36 5.06 32.86 20.52
CA LEU A 36 4.60 31.53 20.13
C LEU A 36 3.09 31.49 19.92
N ARG A 37 2.30 32.13 20.79
CA ARG A 37 0.85 32.25 20.61
C ARG A 37 0.50 32.96 19.32
N GLN A 38 1.18 34.05 18.99
CA GLN A 38 0.97 34.77 17.74
C GLN A 38 1.32 33.90 16.53
N GLN A 39 2.43 33.15 16.58
CA GLN A 39 2.81 32.23 15.50
C GLN A 39 1.74 31.16 15.27
N VAL A 40 1.21 30.55 16.34
CA VAL A 40 0.13 29.56 16.23
C VAL A 40 -1.12 30.17 15.62
N GLN A 41 -1.52 31.37 16.05
CA GLN A 41 -2.68 32.05 15.50
C GLN A 41 -2.51 32.37 14.01
N ASN A 42 -1.32 32.84 13.61
CA ASN A 42 -1.01 33.10 12.21
C ASN A 42 -1.05 31.81 11.37
N LEU A 43 -0.49 30.70 11.86
CA LEU A 43 -0.54 29.40 11.19
C LEU A 43 -1.98 28.90 11.03
N GLN A 44 -2.80 29.02 12.07
CA GLN A 44 -4.21 28.64 12.02
C GLN A 44 -5.00 29.49 11.01
N HIS A 45 -4.76 30.80 10.99
CA HIS A 45 -5.40 31.70 10.02
C HIS A 45 -4.98 31.38 8.58
N ASN A 46 -3.68 31.17 8.34
CA ASN A 46 -3.18 30.73 7.03
C ASN A 46 -3.79 29.39 6.61
N ASN A 47 -3.97 28.45 7.54
CA ASN A 47 -4.60 27.16 7.23
C ASN A 47 -6.07 27.33 6.82
N ARG A 48 -6.83 28.18 7.52
CA ARG A 48 -8.20 28.53 7.13
C ARG A 48 -8.25 29.13 5.73
N GLN A 49 -7.35 30.05 5.40
CA GLN A 49 -7.25 30.61 4.05
C GLN A 49 -6.93 29.54 3.00
N LEU A 50 -5.97 28.64 3.26
CA LEU A 50 -5.68 27.51 2.36
C LEU A 50 -6.88 26.57 2.16
N LEU A 51 -7.78 26.48 3.14
CA LEU A 51 -9.04 25.74 3.06
C LEU A 51 -10.17 26.53 2.38
N GLY A 52 -9.92 27.78 1.98
CA GLY A 52 -10.90 28.65 1.33
C GLY A 52 -11.81 29.42 2.31
N GLU A 53 -11.45 29.47 3.59
CA GLU A 53 -12.17 30.20 4.63
C GLU A 53 -11.55 31.59 4.87
N GLU A 54 -12.31 32.53 5.45
CA GLU A 54 -11.82 33.88 5.85
C GLU A 54 -11.11 34.67 4.73
N LEU A 55 -11.54 34.51 3.47
CA LEU A 55 -10.91 35.13 2.30
C LEU A 55 -11.24 36.61 2.08
N SER A 56 -12.22 37.15 2.81
CA SER A 56 -12.73 38.51 2.59
C SER A 56 -11.70 39.61 2.87
N SER A 57 -10.65 39.32 3.64
CA SER A 57 -9.55 40.24 3.93
C SER A 57 -8.45 40.27 2.86
N LEU A 58 -8.48 39.35 1.89
CA LEU A 58 -7.45 39.23 0.86
C LEU A 58 -7.78 40.10 -0.36
N ASN A 59 -6.74 40.70 -0.95
CA ASN A 59 -6.89 41.38 -2.23
C ASN A 59 -6.81 40.38 -3.40
N ILE A 60 -7.10 40.85 -4.62
CA ILE A 60 -7.10 40.01 -5.83
C ILE A 60 -5.75 39.32 -6.07
N ARG A 61 -4.63 40.02 -5.84
CA ARG A 61 -3.29 39.45 -6.02
C ARG A 61 -3.01 38.34 -5.01
N ASP A 62 -3.39 38.56 -3.75
CA ASP A 62 -3.21 37.56 -2.70
C ASP A 62 -4.08 36.33 -2.96
N LEU A 63 -5.31 36.51 -3.45
CA LEU A 63 -6.19 35.42 -3.87
C LEU A 63 -5.60 34.62 -5.05
N GLN A 64 -5.04 35.29 -6.05
CA GLN A 64 -4.38 34.62 -7.17
C GLN A 64 -3.15 33.82 -6.72
N PHE A 65 -2.37 34.37 -5.80
CA PHE A 65 -1.23 33.66 -5.21
C PHE A 65 -1.68 32.42 -4.44
N LEU A 66 -2.70 32.56 -3.58
CA LEU A 66 -3.28 31.47 -2.81
C LEU A 66 -3.83 30.36 -3.71
N GLN A 67 -4.58 30.73 -4.75
CA GLN A 67 -5.08 29.80 -5.76
C GLN A 67 -3.92 29.03 -6.41
N SER A 68 -2.91 29.74 -6.90
CA SER A 68 -1.75 29.11 -7.54
C SER A 68 -1.03 28.14 -6.60
N GLN A 69 -0.87 28.51 -5.32
CA GLN A 69 -0.25 27.65 -4.31
C GLN A 69 -1.05 26.36 -4.07
N VAL A 70 -2.38 26.46 -3.95
CA VAL A 70 -3.26 25.29 -3.77
C VAL A 70 -3.27 24.41 -5.03
N GLU A 71 -3.34 25.01 -6.21
CA GLU A 71 -3.31 24.28 -7.49
C GLU A 71 -2.00 23.50 -7.68
N MET A 72 -0.85 24.15 -7.44
CA MET A 72 0.46 23.51 -7.56
C MET A 72 0.65 22.35 -6.58
N SER A 73 0.24 22.54 -5.32
CA SER A 73 0.33 21.49 -4.29
C SER A 73 -0.61 20.33 -4.60
N LEU A 74 -1.85 20.60 -5.02
CA LEU A 74 -2.81 19.59 -5.43
C LEU A 74 -2.31 18.79 -6.65
N HIS A 75 -1.78 19.48 -7.66
CA HIS A 75 -1.18 18.83 -8.82
C HIS A 75 -0.04 17.90 -8.41
N SER A 76 0.85 18.35 -7.53
CA SER A 76 1.97 17.55 -7.03
C SER A 76 1.50 16.30 -6.28
N VAL A 77 0.49 16.43 -5.42
CA VAL A 77 -0.12 15.29 -4.70
C VAL A 77 -0.76 14.30 -5.67
N ARG A 78 -1.54 14.76 -6.65
CA ARG A 78 -2.17 13.90 -7.67
C ARG A 78 -1.13 13.17 -8.48
N LYS A 79 -0.14 13.87 -9.01
CA LYS A 79 0.97 13.28 -9.77
C LYS A 79 1.69 12.19 -8.98
N ARG A 80 1.96 12.42 -7.69
CA ARG A 80 2.60 11.39 -6.85
C ARG A 80 1.69 10.19 -6.63
N LYS A 81 0.39 10.41 -6.40
CA LYS A 81 -0.59 9.33 -6.24
C LYS A 81 -0.73 8.50 -7.51
N GLU A 82 -0.84 9.15 -8.66
CA GLU A 82 -0.90 8.48 -9.97
C GLU A 82 0.34 7.63 -10.22
N HIS A 83 1.52 8.18 -9.92
CA HIS A 83 2.77 7.44 -10.05
C HIS A 83 2.81 6.19 -9.15
N LEU A 84 2.43 6.30 -7.87
CA LEU A 84 2.35 5.15 -6.95
C LEU A 84 1.35 4.10 -7.41
N LEU A 85 0.18 4.52 -7.88
CA LEU A 85 -0.85 3.60 -8.35
C LEU A 85 -0.40 2.87 -9.63
N ALA A 86 0.27 3.57 -10.55
CA ALA A 86 0.82 2.96 -11.74
C ALA A 86 1.89 1.91 -11.40
N GLU A 87 2.79 2.21 -10.45
CA GLU A 87 3.78 1.26 -9.93
C GLU A 87 3.12 0.01 -9.33
N GLU A 88 2.10 0.20 -8.48
CA GLU A 88 1.36 -0.91 -7.87
C GLU A 88 0.62 -1.78 -8.91
N ILE A 89 -0.04 -1.16 -9.88
CA ILE A 89 -0.72 -1.88 -10.98
C ILE A 89 0.29 -2.72 -11.76
N GLN A 90 1.45 -2.15 -12.09
CA GLN A 90 2.50 -2.86 -12.80
C GLN A 90 3.03 -4.06 -12.00
N GLU A 91 3.27 -3.89 -10.69
CA GLU A 91 3.73 -4.95 -9.81
C GLU A 91 2.69 -6.08 -9.70
N LEU A 92 1.42 -5.74 -9.50
CA LEU A 92 0.33 -6.71 -9.43
C LEU A 92 0.13 -7.47 -10.73
N ASN A 93 0.20 -6.78 -11.87
CA ASN A 93 0.13 -7.43 -13.20
C ASN A 93 1.29 -8.41 -13.40
N HIS A 94 2.51 -8.03 -12.99
CA HIS A 94 3.66 -8.92 -13.07
C HIS A 94 3.50 -10.16 -12.18
N LYS A 95 3.03 -9.98 -10.93
CA LYS A 95 2.73 -11.11 -10.03
C LYS A 95 1.64 -12.02 -10.60
N GLY A 96 0.57 -11.42 -11.12
CA GLY A 96 -0.53 -12.16 -11.77
C GLY A 96 -0.03 -13.00 -12.94
N PHE A 97 0.81 -12.44 -13.79
CA PHE A 97 1.43 -13.16 -14.90
C PHE A 97 2.27 -14.35 -14.42
N LEU A 98 3.12 -14.18 -13.40
CA LEU A 98 3.95 -15.27 -12.86
C LEU A 98 3.12 -16.41 -12.28
N VAL A 99 2.10 -16.07 -11.47
CA VAL A 99 1.21 -17.06 -10.85
C VAL A 99 0.41 -17.80 -11.93
N HIS A 100 -0.08 -17.10 -12.94
CA HIS A 100 -0.80 -17.72 -14.06
C HIS A 100 0.09 -18.70 -14.83
N LYS A 101 1.35 -18.30 -15.12
CA LYS A 101 2.34 -19.17 -15.75
C LYS A 101 2.60 -20.44 -14.94
N GLU A 102 2.82 -20.31 -13.63
CA GLU A 102 3.04 -21.46 -12.75
C GLU A 102 1.81 -22.37 -12.69
N ASN A 103 0.60 -21.81 -12.63
CA ASN A 103 -0.64 -22.57 -12.64
C ASN A 103 -0.77 -23.43 -13.91
N ILE A 104 -0.49 -22.86 -15.09
CA ILE A 104 -0.48 -23.60 -16.35
C ILE A 104 0.53 -24.77 -16.29
N GLU A 105 1.73 -24.55 -15.76
CA GLU A 105 2.74 -25.60 -15.64
C GLU A 105 2.30 -26.72 -14.68
N LEU A 106 1.68 -26.36 -13.55
CA LEU A 106 1.13 -27.32 -12.59
C LEU A 106 -0.03 -28.12 -13.17
N GLN A 107 -0.94 -27.48 -13.91
CA GLN A 107 -2.04 -28.17 -14.60
C GLN A 107 -1.52 -29.19 -15.61
N LYS A 108 -0.48 -28.84 -16.39
CA LYS A 108 0.18 -29.78 -17.32
C LYS A 108 0.77 -30.99 -16.59
N LYS A 109 1.52 -30.75 -15.50
CA LYS A 109 2.10 -31.82 -14.68
C LYS A 109 1.02 -32.72 -14.07
N PHE A 110 -0.06 -32.12 -13.55
CA PHE A 110 -1.19 -32.85 -12.99
C PHE A 110 -1.86 -33.73 -14.04
N SER A 111 -2.12 -33.21 -15.24
CA SER A 111 -2.72 -33.96 -16.34
C SER A 111 -1.89 -35.20 -16.70
N ILE A 112 -0.57 -35.05 -16.83
CA ILE A 112 0.36 -36.17 -17.11
C ILE A 112 0.31 -37.20 -15.97
N ALA A 113 0.43 -36.76 -14.72
CA ALA A 113 0.41 -37.65 -13.56
C ALA A 113 -0.93 -38.41 -13.44
N TYR A 114 -2.04 -37.73 -13.71
CA TYR A 114 -3.38 -38.29 -13.69
C TYR A 114 -3.56 -39.36 -14.79
N GLN A 115 -3.12 -39.08 -16.02
CA GLN A 115 -3.12 -40.05 -17.11
C GLN A 115 -2.29 -41.30 -16.78
N HIS A 116 -1.09 -41.12 -16.22
CA HIS A 116 -0.24 -42.23 -15.81
C HIS A 116 -0.90 -43.04 -14.67
N ASN A 117 -1.55 -42.39 -13.71
CA ASN A 117 -2.27 -43.08 -12.64
C ASN A 117 -3.40 -43.96 -13.18
N ILE A 118 -4.20 -43.46 -14.13
CA ILE A 118 -5.24 -44.25 -14.82
C ILE A 118 -4.63 -45.46 -15.52
N GLU A 119 -3.50 -45.27 -16.21
CA GLU A 119 -2.82 -46.37 -16.91
C GLU A 119 -2.33 -47.45 -15.94
N LEU A 120 -1.75 -47.04 -14.79
CA LEU A 120 -1.32 -47.96 -13.75
C LEU A 120 -2.50 -48.74 -13.15
N GLN A 121 -3.60 -48.05 -12.83
CA GLN A 121 -4.82 -48.71 -12.34
C GLN A 121 -5.36 -49.74 -13.35
N ARG A 122 -5.33 -49.41 -14.65
CA ARG A 122 -5.72 -50.33 -15.72
C ARG A 122 -4.83 -51.58 -15.72
N LYS A 123 -3.50 -51.40 -15.70
CA LYS A 123 -2.54 -52.53 -15.66
C LYS A 123 -2.74 -53.41 -14.43
N LEU A 124 -2.97 -52.81 -13.26
CA LEU A 124 -3.19 -53.54 -12.00
C LEU A 124 -4.48 -54.38 -12.05
N SER A 125 -5.54 -53.84 -12.64
CA SER A 125 -6.79 -54.58 -12.86
C SER A 125 -6.68 -55.70 -13.91
N GLY A 126 -5.80 -55.55 -14.91
CA GLY A 126 -5.53 -56.57 -15.94
C GLY A 126 -4.72 -57.78 -15.47
N VAL A 127 -4.00 -57.67 -14.33
CA VAL A 127 -3.18 -58.77 -13.77
C VAL A 127 -4.03 -59.77 -12.97
N MET A 128 -5.26 -59.41 -12.57
CA MET A 128 -6.17 -60.29 -11.80
C MET A 128 -6.91 -61.35 -12.63
N THR A 129 -6.80 -61.36 -13.96
CA THR A 129 -7.55 -62.31 -14.82
C THR A 129 -6.71 -63.45 -15.40
N SER A 130 -5.46 -63.61 -14.95
CA SER A 130 -4.54 -64.65 -15.46
C SER A 130 -4.26 -65.80 -14.47
N SER A 131 -4.97 -65.86 -13.34
CA SER A 131 -4.89 -67.00 -12.42
C SER A 131 -6.30 -67.53 -12.15
N GLU A 132 -6.40 -68.87 -12.13
CA GLU A 132 -7.56 -69.70 -11.84
C GLU A 132 -8.46 -70.10 -13.03
N GLN A 133 -8.00 -71.15 -13.74
CA GLN A 133 -8.91 -72.25 -14.07
C GLN A 133 -9.57 -72.75 -12.78
N ALA A 134 -10.91 -72.70 -12.69
CA ALA A 134 -11.77 -73.89 -12.64
C ALA A 134 -13.13 -73.61 -11.98
N THR A 135 -14.15 -74.25 -12.55
CA THR A 135 -15.45 -74.62 -11.96
C THR A 135 -16.57 -73.58 -11.85
N GLY A 136 -17.72 -73.95 -12.45
CA GLY A 136 -18.99 -73.94 -11.72
C GLY A 136 -19.90 -72.73 -11.88
N SER A 137 -20.85 -72.85 -12.80
CA SER A 137 -22.28 -72.47 -12.69
C SER A 137 -22.73 -71.32 -11.76
N SER A 138 -23.56 -70.45 -12.36
CA SER A 138 -24.85 -69.96 -11.85
C SER A 138 -24.99 -68.49 -11.41
N LYS A 139 -26.01 -67.85 -12.01
CA LYS A 139 -26.89 -66.77 -11.50
C LYS A 139 -26.32 -65.35 -11.28
N ALA A 140 -26.91 -64.40 -12.03
CA ALA A 140 -27.19 -63.03 -11.58
C ALA A 140 -28.33 -63.04 -10.52
N PRO A 141 -28.72 -61.91 -9.86
CA PRO A 141 -28.27 -60.51 -10.00
C PRO A 141 -28.00 -59.79 -8.65
N GLY A 142 -27.36 -58.62 -8.69
CA GLY A 142 -27.25 -57.73 -7.52
C GLY A 142 -26.76 -56.34 -7.91
N GLU A 143 -27.66 -55.37 -7.90
CA GLU A 143 -27.40 -53.95 -8.07
C GLU A 143 -26.43 -53.41 -7.01
N SER A 144 -25.50 -52.56 -7.43
CA SER A 144 -24.94 -51.50 -6.59
C SER A 144 -24.53 -50.34 -7.49
N THR A 145 -25.52 -49.48 -7.73
CA THR A 145 -25.32 -48.11 -8.21
C THR A 145 -24.37 -47.40 -7.27
N THR A 146 -23.13 -47.17 -7.71
CA THR A 146 -22.33 -46.06 -7.16
C THR A 146 -22.22 -45.00 -8.25
N ARG A 147 -23.27 -44.17 -8.30
CA ARG A 147 -23.22 -42.85 -8.94
C ARG A 147 -22.17 -42.04 -8.18
N CYS A 148 -21.01 -41.83 -8.78
CA CYS A 148 -20.15 -40.71 -8.38
C CYS A 148 -20.38 -39.58 -9.39
N SER A 149 -21.49 -38.88 -9.20
CA SER A 149 -21.75 -37.59 -9.81
C SER A 149 -20.74 -36.58 -9.27
N GLY A 150 -19.89 -36.07 -10.16
CA GLY A 150 -18.91 -35.04 -9.82
C GLY A 150 -18.30 -34.44 -11.07
N ALA A 151 -19.14 -33.99 -12.01
CA ALA A 151 -18.71 -33.03 -13.02
C ALA A 151 -18.38 -31.72 -12.28
N ARG A 152 -17.11 -31.54 -11.89
CA ARG A 152 -16.58 -30.20 -11.65
C ARG A 152 -16.20 -29.66 -13.00
N GLU A 153 -17.06 -28.80 -13.54
CA GLU A 153 -16.74 -27.96 -14.67
C GLU A 153 -15.41 -27.22 -14.40
N PRO A 154 -14.54 -27.08 -15.42
CA PRO A 154 -13.37 -26.24 -15.31
C PRO A 154 -13.82 -24.80 -15.05
N ILE A 155 -13.25 -24.16 -14.04
CA ILE A 155 -13.41 -22.72 -13.85
C ILE A 155 -12.55 -22.05 -14.93
N ASP A 156 -13.18 -21.65 -16.02
CA ASP A 156 -12.55 -20.75 -17.01
C ASP A 156 -12.45 -19.36 -16.40
N LEU A 157 -11.26 -19.05 -15.89
CA LEU A 157 -10.84 -17.68 -15.61
C LEU A 157 -10.40 -17.06 -16.94
N GLU A 158 -11.38 -16.57 -17.72
CA GLU A 158 -11.11 -15.66 -18.83
C GLU A 158 -10.45 -14.40 -18.27
N LEU A 159 -9.12 -14.33 -18.37
CA LEU A 159 -8.37 -13.10 -18.18
C LEU A 159 -8.56 -12.25 -19.43
N CYS A 160 -9.10 -11.03 -19.24
CA CYS A 160 -9.18 -9.99 -20.27
C CYS A 160 -7.82 -9.88 -20.98
N GLN A 161 -7.80 -10.22 -22.26
CA GLN A 161 -6.68 -9.92 -23.14
C GLN A 161 -6.75 -8.43 -23.45
N GLU A 162 -5.78 -7.67 -22.95
CA GLU A 162 -5.55 -6.30 -23.40
C GLU A 162 -4.76 -6.40 -24.71
N GLU A 163 -5.45 -6.18 -25.83
CA GLU A 163 -4.83 -6.11 -27.14
C GLU A 163 -3.91 -4.88 -27.17
N HIS A 164 -2.59 -5.13 -27.16
CA HIS A 164 -1.62 -4.14 -27.59
C HIS A 164 -1.76 -3.95 -29.11
N ALA A 165 -2.41 -2.87 -29.52
CA ALA A 165 -2.24 -2.32 -30.85
C ALA A 165 -1.03 -1.38 -30.84
N ASP A 166 0.03 -1.79 -31.53
CA ASP A 166 1.09 -0.91 -32.00
C ASP A 166 0.52 0.08 -33.02
N GLU A 167 0.61 1.38 -32.75
CA GLU A 167 1.02 2.48 -33.67
C GLU A 167 0.98 3.86 -32.98
#